data_AF-A0A0J1BVY9-F1
#
_entry.id   AF-A0A0J1BVY9-F1
#
_cell.length_a   1.000
_cell.length_b   1.000
_cell.length_c   1.000
_cell.angle_alpha   90.00
_cell.angle_beta   90.00
_cell.angle_gamma   90.00
#
_symmetry.space_group_name_H-M   'P 1'
#
loop_
_entity.id
_entity.type
_entity.pdbx_description
1 polymer ?
#
loop_
_entity_poly.entity_id
_entity_poly.type
_entity_poly.pdbx_seq_one_letter_code
_entity_poly.pdbx_strand_id
1 'polypeptide(L)' 'MEANEIMDRIRSARDHALEQEREERQNIADADTADKQGAASVRLATRQAVREAFDDILGESTDPAQDG' A
#
# COMPACT_ATOMS: atom_id res chain seq x y z
N MET A 1 -1.01 23.39 -15.34
CA MET A 1 -0.72 22.03 -15.84
C MET A 1 0.05 21.22 -14.80
N GLU A 2 1.03 21.80 -14.09
CA GLU A 2 1.80 21.15 -13.00
C GLU A 2 0.99 20.44 -11.90
N ALA A 3 -0.13 21.05 -11.44
CA ALA A 3 -0.91 20.47 -10.34
C ALA A 3 -1.54 19.11 -10.69
N ASN A 4 -1.96 18.90 -11.95
CA ASN A 4 -2.51 17.61 -12.38
C ASN A 4 -1.41 16.54 -12.43
N GLU A 5 -0.21 16.89 -12.89
CA GLU A 5 0.92 15.95 -12.95
C GLU A 5 1.37 15.50 -11.55
N ILE A 6 1.38 16.41 -10.58
CA ILE A 6 1.67 16.06 -9.18
C ILE A 6 0.63 15.09 -8.63
N MET A 7 -0.67 15.36 -8.85
CA MET A 7 -1.73 14.47 -8.39
C MET A 7 -1.67 13.10 -9.07
N ASP A 8 -1.36 13.04 -10.37
CA ASP A 8 -1.21 11.77 -11.09
C ASP A 8 0.00 10.96 -10.57
N ARG A 9 1.10 11.62 -10.21
CA ARG A 9 2.24 10.97 -9.55
C ARG A 9 1.87 10.44 -8.17
N ILE A 10 1.07 11.16 -7.39
CA ILE A 10 0.60 10.71 -6.07
C ILE A 10 -0.31 9.48 -6.23
N ARG A 11 -1.22 9.48 -7.20
CA ARG A 11 -2.03 8.29 -7.53
C ARG A 11 -1.16 7.09 -7.88
N SER A 12 -0.18 7.26 -8.75
CA SER A 12 0.77 6.19 -9.11
C SER A 12 1.54 5.67 -7.88
N ALA A 13 1.94 6.55 -6.97
CA ALA A 13 2.61 6.15 -5.73
C ALA A 13 1.69 5.38 -4.77
N ARG A 14 0.41 5.77 -4.68
CA ARG A 14 -0.62 5.04 -3.94
C ARG A 14 -0.86 3.65 -4.52
N ASP A 15 -1.01 3.55 -5.84
CA ASP A 15 -1.27 2.28 -6.51
C ASP A 15 -0.07 1.33 -6.34
N HIS A 16 1.15 1.86 -6.36
CA HIS A 16 2.34 1.09 -6.03
C HIS A 16 2.35 0.63 -4.55
N ALA A 17 1.92 1.48 -3.61
CA ALA A 17 1.79 1.07 -2.21
C ALA A 17 0.78 -0.09 -2.04
N LEU A 18 -0.34 -0.07 -2.77
CA LEU A 18 -1.33 -1.15 -2.79
C LEU A 18 -0.77 -2.47 -3.36
N GLU A 19 0.00 -2.42 -4.44
CA GLU A 19 0.67 -3.59 -4.99
C GLU A 19 1.62 -4.22 -3.95
N GLN A 20 2.39 -3.38 -3.27
CA GLN A 20 3.29 -3.80 -2.21
C GLN A 20 2.53 -4.36 -0.99
N GLU A 21 1.36 -3.82 -0.63
CA GLU A 21 0.51 -4.43 0.42
C GLU A 21 0.12 -5.87 0.06
N ARG A 22 -0.23 -6.14 -1.20
CA ARG A 22 -0.59 -7.49 -1.67
C ARG A 22 0.60 -8.44 -1.55
N GLU A 23 1.77 -7.99 -1.95
CA GLU A 23 3.01 -8.75 -1.81
C GLU A 23 3.29 -9.10 -0.34
N GLU A 24 3.14 -8.14 0.59
CA GLU A 24 3.38 -8.43 2.00
C GLU A 24 2.32 -9.34 2.62
N ARG A 25 1.06 -9.27 2.18
CA ARG A 25 0.03 -10.25 2.58
C ARG A 25 0.42 -11.66 2.14
N GLN A 26 0.96 -11.82 0.94
CA GLN A 26 1.47 -13.09 0.46
C GLN A 26 2.69 -13.55 1.28
N ASN A 27 3.63 -12.65 1.56
CA ASN A 27 4.81 -12.95 2.40
C ASN A 27 4.43 -13.38 3.83
N ILE A 28 3.35 -12.84 4.40
CA ILE A 28 2.80 -13.27 5.69
C ILE A 28 2.23 -14.68 5.58
N ALA A 29 1.51 -14.99 4.49
CA ALA A 29 0.91 -16.31 4.26
C ALA A 29 1.97 -17.39 4.01
N ASP A 30 3.06 -17.03 3.33
CA ASP A 30 4.15 -17.95 2.97
C ASP A 30 5.26 -18.05 4.04
N ALA A 31 5.16 -17.29 5.13
CA ALA A 31 6.18 -17.26 6.17
C ALA A 31 6.30 -18.62 6.89
N ASP A 32 7.48 -19.21 6.81
CA ASP A 32 7.87 -20.46 7.50
C ASP A 32 8.40 -20.23 8.93
N THR A 33 8.64 -18.97 9.33
CA THR A 33 9.06 -18.59 10.68
C THR A 33 8.31 -17.37 11.20
N ALA A 34 8.17 -17.27 12.53
CA ALA A 34 7.55 -16.13 13.19
C ALA A 34 8.28 -14.80 12.90
N ASP A 35 9.61 -14.83 12.78
CA ASP A 35 10.41 -13.63 12.47
C ASP A 35 10.11 -13.11 11.06
N LYS A 36 9.99 -14.01 10.07
CA LYS A 36 9.62 -13.63 8.69
C LYS A 36 8.20 -13.08 8.63
N GLN A 37 7.26 -13.73 9.33
CA GLN A 37 5.88 -13.28 9.43
C GLN A 37 5.78 -11.88 10.09
N GLY A 38 6.53 -11.66 11.18
CA GLY A 38 6.58 -10.40 11.89
C GLY A 38 7.16 -9.27 11.04
N ALA A 39 8.27 -9.54 10.35
CA ALA A 39 8.88 -8.56 9.44
C ALA A 39 7.94 -8.18 8.29
N ALA A 40 7.25 -9.15 7.68
CA ALA A 40 6.26 -8.89 6.64
C ALA A 40 5.05 -8.11 7.16
N SER A 41 4.59 -8.40 8.39
CA SER A 41 3.50 -7.66 9.04
C SER A 41 3.83 -6.19 9.28
N VAL A 42 5.07 -5.88 9.72
CA VAL A 42 5.54 -4.50 9.90
C VAL A 42 5.59 -3.77 8.57
N ARG A 43 6.09 -4.42 7.51
CA ARG A 43 6.12 -3.83 6.16
C ARG A 43 4.70 -3.58 5.66
N LEU A 44 3.78 -4.53 5.81
CA LEU A 44 2.37 -4.36 5.44
C LEU A 44 1.76 -3.12 6.12
N ALA A 45 1.90 -3.00 7.45
CA ALA A 45 1.38 -1.85 8.19
C ALA A 45 1.98 -0.52 7.70
N THR A 46 3.27 -0.51 7.35
CA THR A 46 3.94 0.66 6.80
C THR A 46 3.39 1.04 5.42
N ARG A 47 3.15 0.05 4.54
CA ARG A 47 2.56 0.30 3.22
C ARG A 47 1.13 0.83 3.34
N GLN A 48 0.34 0.28 4.25
CA GLN A 48 -1.01 0.76 4.54
C GLN A 48 -1.01 2.22 5.00
N ALA A 49 -0.13 2.59 5.94
CA ALA A 49 -0.03 3.98 6.41
C ALA A 49 0.37 4.96 5.28
N VAL A 50 1.26 4.55 4.39
CA VAL A 50 1.65 5.36 3.21
C VAL A 50 0.49 5.51 2.23
N ARG A 51 -0.23 4.42 1.93
CA ARG A 51 -1.42 4.48 1.07
C ARG A 51 -2.47 5.42 1.65
N GLU A 52 -2.76 5.28 2.94
CA GLU A 52 -3.73 6.13 3.65
C GLU A 52 -3.33 7.60 3.61
N ALA A 53 -2.05 7.92 3.78
CA ALA A 53 -1.57 9.29 3.63
C ALA A 53 -1.76 9.84 2.21
N PHE A 54 -1.58 9.02 1.18
CA PHE A 54 -1.84 9.44 -0.20
C PHE A 54 -3.33 9.58 -0.51
N ASP A 55 -4.17 8.67 -0.01
CA ASP A 55 -5.63 8.77 -0.07
C ASP A 55 -6.12 10.10 0.54
N ASP A 56 -5.58 10.48 1.71
CA ASP A 56 -5.91 11.73 2.40
C ASP A 56 -5.50 12.97 1.58
N ILE A 57 -4.31 12.95 0.95
CA ILE A 57 -3.83 14.04 0.08
C ILE A 57 -4.69 14.16 -1.18
N LEU A 58 -5.12 13.04 -1.76
CA LEU A 58 -5.94 12.99 -2.96
C LEU A 58 -7.42 13.31 -2.67
N GLY A 59 -7.86 13.21 -1.41
CA GLY A 59 -9.28 13.22 -1.05
C GLY A 59 -10.03 12.00 -1.61
N GLU A 60 -9.32 10.90 -1.82
CA GLU A 60 -9.82 9.64 -2.37
C GLU A 60 -9.91 8.60 -1.24
N SER A 61 -10.68 7.53 -1.42
CA SER A 61 -10.73 6.41 -0.48
C SER A 61 -10.54 5.14 -1.26
N THR A 62 -9.43 4.45 -1.01
CA THR A 62 -9.16 3.19 -1.67
C THR A 62 -9.56 2.04 -0.76
N ASP A 63 -10.48 1.20 -1.22
CA ASP A 63 -10.84 -0.03 -0.52
C ASP A 63 -9.85 -1.14 -0.89
N PRO A 64 -8.98 -1.59 0.03
CA PRO A 64 -8.00 -2.64 -0.23
C PRO A 64 -8.64 -4.01 -0.53
N ALA A 65 -9.96 -4.17 -0.36
CA ALA A 65 -10.72 -5.38 -0.62
C ALA A 65 -11.46 -5.42 -1.97
N GLN A 66 -11.47 -4.33 -2.76
CA GLN A 66 -12.27 -4.24 -3.99
C GLN A 66 -11.57 -4.61 -5.30
N ASP A 67 -10.31 -5.01 -5.28
CA ASP A 67 -9.66 -5.65 -6.44
C ASP A 67 -9.60 -7.16 -6.22
N GLY A 68 -10.71 -7.83 -6.61
CA GLY A 68 -10.85 -9.27 -6.73
C GLY A 68 -10.99 -9.69 -8.18
#